data_AF-A0A2M8KX10-F1
#
_entry.id   AF-A0A2M8KX10-F1
#
_cell.length_a   1.000
_cell.length_b   1.000
_cell.length_c   1.000
_cell.angle_alpha   90.00
_cell.angle_beta   90.00
_cell.angle_gamma   90.00
#
_symmetry.space_group_name_H-M   'P 1'
#
loop_
_entity.id
_entity.type
_entity.pdbx_description
1 polymer ?
#
loop_
_entity_poly.entity_id
_entity_poly.type
_entity_poly.pdbx_seq_one_letter_code
_entity_poly.pdbx_strand_id
1 'polypeptide(L)'
;MNSVKKSCVSCFKTLAERTRLRILKELQEHGARNVTELTRMLGITQPTVSHHLDVLFKNSIVEKKQEGKHIYYTYNNNYPCRSCGIFSASIRI
;
A
#
# COMPACT_ATOMS: atom_id res chain seq x y z
N MET A 1 -24.57 -2.08 2.33
CA MET A 1 -23.12 -1.79 2.36
C MET A 1 -22.58 -2.21 3.71
N ASN A 2 -21.99 -3.41 3.81
CA ASN A 2 -21.44 -3.90 5.08
C ASN A 2 -20.01 -3.36 5.26
N SER A 3 -19.88 -2.29 6.04
CA SER A 3 -18.58 -1.78 6.52
C SER A 3 -17.95 -2.80 7.45
N VAL A 4 -17.18 -3.74 6.88
CA VAL A 4 -16.34 -4.65 7.66
C VAL A 4 -15.34 -3.80 8.44
N LYS A 5 -15.58 -3.61 9.75
CA LYS A 5 -14.64 -2.95 10.65
C LYS A 5 -13.38 -3.80 10.75
N LYS A 6 -12.34 -3.49 9.97
CA LYS A 6 -11.02 -4.07 10.18
C LYS A 6 -10.45 -3.53 11.50
N SER A 7 -10.04 -4.44 12.38
CA SER A 7 -9.38 -4.07 13.62
C SER A 7 -8.03 -3.41 13.34
N CYS A 8 -7.68 -2.38 14.11
CA CYS A 8 -6.36 -1.73 14.07
C CYS A 8 -5.22 -2.77 14.18
N VAL A 9 -5.42 -3.85 14.93
CA VAL A 9 -4.44 -4.94 15.06
C VAL A 9 -4.13 -5.58 13.70
N SER A 10 -5.14 -5.81 12.86
CA SER A 10 -4.93 -6.38 11.51
C SER A 10 -4.17 -5.42 10.59
N CYS A 11 -4.46 -4.12 10.72
CA CYS A 11 -3.76 -3.07 10.00
C CYS A 11 -2.28 -3.05 10.40
N PHE A 12 -1.98 -3.00 11.70
CA PHE A 12 -0.60 -3.04 12.19
C PHE A 12 0.12 -4.32 11.81
N LYS A 13 -0.50 -5.50 11.92
CA LYS A 13 0.11 -6.76 11.46
C LYS A 13 0.49 -6.71 9.98
N THR A 14 -0.37 -6.10 9.17
CA THR A 14 -0.08 -5.94 7.75
C THR A 14 1.03 -4.90 7.54
N LEU A 15 0.98 -3.75 8.21
CA LEU A 15 1.94 -2.67 8.00
C LEU A 15 3.27 -2.83 8.78
N ALA A 16 3.39 -3.78 9.70
CA ALA A 16 4.62 -4.06 10.45
C ALA A 16 5.68 -4.79 9.61
N GLU A 17 5.90 -4.35 8.38
CA GLU A 17 6.97 -4.80 7.51
C GLU A 17 7.51 -3.61 6.71
N ARG A 18 8.84 -3.51 6.68
CA ARG A 18 9.55 -2.32 6.20
C ARG A 18 9.25 -2.01 4.73
N THR A 19 9.23 -3.01 3.87
CA THR A 19 8.98 -2.85 2.44
C THR A 19 7.56 -2.37 2.16
N ARG A 20 6.56 -2.93 2.84
CA ARG A 20 5.16 -2.51 2.73
C ARG A 20 4.97 -1.05 3.17
N LEU A 21 5.63 -0.63 4.24
CA LEU A 21 5.61 0.78 4.66
C LEU A 21 6.28 1.69 3.64
N ARG A 22 7.42 1.29 3.07
CA ARG A 22 8.09 2.04 2.01
C ARG A 22 7.20 2.16 0.77
N ILE A 23 6.61 1.06 0.29
CA ILE A 23 5.64 1.07 -0.82
C ILE A 23 4.50 2.04 -0.52
N LEU A 24 3.90 1.94 0.67
CA LEU A 24 2.78 2.80 1.05
C LEU A 24 3.18 4.28 1.04
N LYS A 25 4.36 4.61 1.57
CA LYS A 25 4.91 5.96 1.56
C LYS A 25 5.08 6.49 0.14
N GLU A 26 5.70 5.71 -0.75
CA GLU A 26 5.87 6.08 -2.16
C GLU A 26 4.53 6.37 -2.84
N LEU A 27 3.51 5.53 -2.59
CA LEU A 27 2.17 5.71 -3.14
C LEU A 27 1.43 6.93 -2.55
N GLN A 28 1.69 7.28 -1.29
CA GLN A 28 1.13 8.45 -0.64
C GLN A 28 1.79 9.76 -1.13
N GLU A 29 3.11 9.76 -1.30
CA GLU A 29 3.88 10.95 -1.68
C GLU A 29 3.86 11.21 -3.19
N HIS A 30 3.84 10.15 -4.01
CA HIS A 30 4.00 10.25 -5.46
C HIS A 30 2.81 9.75 -6.27
N GLY A 31 1.75 9.27 -5.62
CA GLY A 31 0.53 8.80 -6.28
C GLY A 31 0.66 7.43 -6.94
N ALA A 32 -0.06 7.22 -8.04
CA ALA A 32 -0.17 5.92 -8.70
C ALA A 32 1.18 5.44 -9.28
N ARG A 33 1.57 4.20 -9.00
CA ARG A 33 2.81 3.59 -9.52
C ARG A 33 2.64 2.14 -9.93
N ASN A 34 3.35 1.71 -10.95
CA ASN A 34 3.41 0.30 -11.34
C ASN A 34 4.55 -0.45 -10.62
N VAL A 35 4.54 -1.78 -10.72
CA VAL A 35 5.53 -2.63 -10.04
C VAL A 35 6.97 -2.33 -10.45
N THR A 36 7.21 -1.99 -11.72
CA THR A 36 8.55 -1.69 -12.26
C THR A 36 9.08 -0.38 -11.69
N GLU A 37 8.23 0.65 -11.60
CA GLU A 37 8.57 1.92 -10.97
C GLU A 37 8.94 1.74 -9.50
N LEU A 38 8.10 1.02 -8.73
CA LEU A 38 8.34 0.74 -7.32
C LEU A 38 9.62 -0.09 -7.09
N THR A 39 9.86 -1.09 -7.94
CA THR A 39 11.11 -1.89 -7.94
C THR A 39 12.33 -0.98 -8.05
N ARG A 40 12.31 -0.07 -9.04
CA ARG A 40 13.42 0.88 -9.29
C ARG A 40 13.60 1.87 -8.15
N MET A 41 12.51 2.46 -7.64
CA MET A 41 12.56 3.47 -6.59
C MET A 41 13.02 2.88 -5.25
N LEU A 42 12.59 1.65 -4.94
CA LEU A 42 12.89 1.01 -3.66
C LEU A 42 14.23 0.27 -3.64
N GLY A 43 14.81 -0.05 -4.80
CA GLY A 43 16.00 -0.87 -4.92
C GLY A 43 15.76 -2.32 -4.49
N ILE A 44 14.54 -2.83 -4.70
CA ILE A 44 14.10 -4.17 -4.27
C ILE A 44 13.70 -4.96 -5.51
N THR A 45 13.85 -6.28 -5.47
CA THR A 45 13.49 -7.15 -6.61
C THR A 45 11.99 -7.10 -6.92
N GLN A 46 11.65 -7.25 -8.21
CA GLN A 46 10.26 -7.23 -8.66
C GLN A 46 9.38 -8.34 -8.02
N PRO A 47 9.85 -9.60 -7.85
CA PRO A 47 9.06 -10.63 -7.16
C PRO A 47 8.70 -10.22 -5.73
N THR A 48 9.64 -9.61 -4.99
CA THR A 48 9.42 -9.13 -3.63
C THR A 48 8.39 -7.99 -3.61
N VAL A 49 8.54 -6.98 -4.48
CA VAL A 49 7.57 -5.87 -4.57
C VAL A 49 6.18 -6.38 -4.94
N SER A 50 6.08 -7.29 -5.92
CA SER A 50 4.80 -7.89 -6.33
C SER A 50 4.13 -8.64 -5.19
N HIS A 51 4.88 -9.44 -4.43
CA HIS A 51 4.37 -10.13 -3.26
C HIS A 51 3.81 -9.15 -2.20
N HIS A 52 4.54 -8.08 -1.90
CA HIS A 52 4.08 -7.07 -0.95
C HIS A 52 2.85 -6.30 -1.42
N LEU A 53 2.78 -5.96 -2.72
CA LEU A 53 1.59 -5.32 -3.31
C LEU A 53 0.37 -6.23 -3.25
N ASP A 54 0.52 -7.54 -3.48
CA ASP A 54 -0.57 -8.50 -3.35
C ASP A 54 -1.09 -8.60 -1.91
N VAL A 55 -0.18 -8.64 -0.92
CA VAL A 55 -0.57 -8.59 0.51
C VAL A 55 -1.32 -7.31 0.86
N LEU A 56 -0.84 -6.15 0.39
CA LEU A 56 -1.50 -4.86 0.63
C LEU A 56 -2.87 -4.79 -0.07
N PHE A 57 -2.98 -5.31 -1.28
CA PHE A 57 -4.21 -5.34 -2.07
C PHE A 57 -5.27 -6.25 -1.44
N LYS A 58 -4.89 -7.48 -1.04
CA LYS A 58 -5.77 -8.41 -0.30
C LYS A 58 -6.25 -7.82 1.02
N ASN A 59 -5.46 -6.93 1.62
CA ASN A 59 -5.82 -6.21 2.82
C ASN A 59 -6.57 -4.90 2.57
N SER A 60 -6.89 -4.55 1.32
CA SER A 60 -7.61 -3.34 0.93
C SER A 60 -6.88 -2.04 1.27
N ILE A 61 -5.58 -2.10 1.55
CA ILE A 61 -4.76 -0.92 1.85
C ILE A 61 -4.40 -0.18 0.57
N VAL A 62 -4.21 -0.92 -0.53
CA VAL A 62 -4.00 -0.36 -1.87
C VAL A 62 -5.08 -0.85 -2.81
N GLU A 63 -5.33 -0.07 -3.85
CA GLU A 63 -6.14 -0.43 -5.00
C GLU A 63 -5.23 -0.63 -6.20
N LYS A 64 -5.73 -1.34 -7.21
CA LYS A 64 -5.01 -1.51 -8.48
C LYS A 64 -5.94 -1.20 -9.64
N LYS A 65 -5.41 -0.52 -10.65
CA LYS A 65 -6.10 -0.17 -11.88
C LYS A 65 -5.24 -0.57 -13.07
N GLN A 66 -5.86 -1.21 -14.06
CA GLN A 66 -5.18 -1.52 -15.31
C GLN A 66 -5.26 -0.33 -16.24
N GLU A 67 -4.10 0.12 -16.73
CA GLU A 67 -3.98 1.17 -17.74
C GLU A 67 -3.09 0.65 -18.88
N GLY A 68 -3.72 0.29 -20.00
CA GLY A 68 -3.06 -0.39 -21.11
C GLY A 68 -2.49 -1.75 -20.70
N LYS A 69 -1.16 -1.90 -20.84
CA LYS A 69 -0.41 -3.12 -20.50
C LYS A 69 0.11 -3.14 -19.06
N HIS A 70 -0.09 -2.07 -18.30
CA HIS A 70 0.46 -1.91 -16.96
C HIS A 70 -0.63 -1.90 -15.90
N ILE A 71 -0.29 -2.41 -14.72
CA ILE A 71 -1.12 -2.32 -13.52
C ILE A 71 -0.50 -1.27 -12.61
N TYR A 72 -1.28 -0.24 -12.31
CA TYR A 72 -0.92 0.83 -11.39
C TYR A 72 -1.60 0.59 -10.06
N TYR A 73 -0.85 0.85 -8.98
CA TYR A 73 -1.31 0.73 -7.61
C TYR A 73 -1.44 2.12 -7.00
N THR A 74 -2.46 2.33 -6.18
CA THR A 74 -2.73 3.58 -5.46
C THR A 74 -3.07 3.28 -4.01
N TYR A 75 -2.82 4.23 -3.12
CA TYR A 75 -3.34 4.12 -1.76
C TYR A 75 -4.87 4.15 -1.75
N ASN A 76 -5.49 3.23 -1.02
CA ASN A 76 -6.95 3.18 -0.93
C ASN A 76 -7.48 4.28 -0.02
N ASN A 77 -8.15 5.28 -0.60
CA ASN A 77 -8.72 6.40 0.16
C ASN A 77 -9.90 6.01 1.05
N ASN A 78 -10.56 4.89 0.74
CA ASN A 78 -11.67 4.33 1.53
C ASN A 78 -11.19 3.35 2.62
N TYR A 79 -9.88 3.19 2.83
CA TYR A 79 -9.35 2.30 3.86
C TYR A 79 -9.72 2.81 5.27
N PRO A 80 -10.38 2.01 6.13
CA PRO A 80 -10.94 2.49 7.40
C PRO A 80 -9.93 3.11 8.38
N CYS A 81 -8.67 2.66 8.36
CA CYS A 81 -7.63 3.20 9.25
C CYS A 81 -6.90 4.43 8.69
N ARG A 82 -7.26 4.95 7.51
CA ARG A 82 -6.62 6.13 6.89
C ARG A 82 -6.75 7.39 7.73
N SER A 83 -7.90 7.59 8.39
CA SER A 83 -8.17 8.72 9.27
C SER A 83 -7.81 8.45 10.73
N CYS A 84 -7.20 7.30 11.03
CA CYS A 84 -6.76 6.99 12.37
C CYS A 84 -5.58 7.91 12.74
N GLY A 85 -5.64 8.60 13.87
CA GLY A 85 -4.61 9.55 14.31
C GLY A 85 -3.20 8.96 14.46
N ILE A 86 -3.06 7.64 14.44
CA ILE A 86 -1.76 6.94 14.40
C ILE A 86 -1.10 7.04 13.01
N PHE A 87 -1.90 7.14 11.94
CA PHE A 87 -1.44 7.22 10.54
C PHE A 87 -1.53 8.64 9.96
N SER A 88 -2.02 9.63 10.72
CA SER A 88 -2.09 11.03 10.28
C SER A 88 -0.75 11.76 10.34
N ALA A 89 0.27 11.17 10.96
CA ALA A 89 1.63 11.68 10.95
C ALA A 89 2.40 11.10 9.76
N SER A 90 3.25 11.93 9.12
CA SER A 90 4.18 11.46 8.08
C SER A 90 4.95 10.26 8.60
N ILE A 91 4.77 9.10 7.94
CA ILE A 91 5.44 7.85 8.31
C ILE A 91 6.95 8.07 8.10
N ARG A 92 7.68 8.23 9.21
CA ARG A 92 9.15 8.27 9.22
C ARG A 92 9.67 6.85 9.44
N ILE A 93 10.35 6.30 8.44
CA ILE A 93 10.95 4.95 8.42
C ILE A 93 12.44 5.10 8.19
#